data_AF-A0AAV6B7D3-F1
#
_entry.id   AF-A0AAV6B7D3-F1
#
_cell.length_a   1.000
_cell.length_b   1.000
_cell.length_c   1.000
_cell.angle_alpha   90.00
_cell.angle_beta   90.00
_cell.angle_gamma   90.00
#
_symmetry.space_group_name_H-M   'P 1'
#
loop_
_entity.id
_entity.type
_entity.pdbx_description
1 polymer ?
#
loop_
_entity_poly.entity_id
_entity_poly.type
_entity_poly.pdbx_seq_one_letter_code
_entity_poly.pdbx_strand_id
1 'polypeptide(L)'
;DFAELSKKRAPYVDLHKAKTLGVVSTGLFVSVSNKQAKLFDDYWAALDKSPGAFNLLGGNCSTHASDAFIHAKILGGGIPGLDTPDHLYFQICKERKGKCTVLSGYFGFTALGAGYLIGIETV
;
A
#
# COMPACT_ATOMS: atom_id res chain seq x y z
N ASP A 1 -6.72 21.76 -3.84
CA ASP A 1 -7.59 21.72 -5.03
C ASP A 1 -7.86 20.26 -5.39
N PHE A 2 -9.00 19.74 -4.96
CA PHE A 2 -9.40 18.36 -5.24
C PHE A 2 -9.76 18.18 -6.73
N ALA A 3 -10.43 19.15 -7.35
CA ALA A 3 -10.91 19.05 -8.72
C ALA A 3 -9.76 18.98 -9.74
N GLU A 4 -8.68 19.74 -9.54
CA GLU A 4 -7.48 19.58 -10.37
C GLU A 4 -6.72 18.29 -10.09
N LEU A 5 -6.61 17.86 -8.83
CA LEU A 5 -5.91 16.63 -8.50
C LEU A 5 -6.63 15.40 -9.06
N SER A 6 -7.96 15.37 -9.05
CA SER A 6 -8.76 14.30 -9.65
C SER A 6 -8.63 14.23 -11.17
N LYS A 7 -8.32 15.36 -11.83
CA LYS A 7 -8.00 15.37 -13.27
C LYS A 7 -6.60 14.85 -13.57
N LYS A 8 -5.64 15.11 -12.67
CA LYS A 8 -4.25 14.64 -12.79
C LYS A 8 -4.06 13.18 -12.37
N ARG A 9 -4.90 12.67 -11.47
CA ARG A 9 -4.95 11.27 -11.02
C ARG A 9 -6.39 10.80 -10.97
N ALA A 10 -6.92 10.39 -12.12
CA ALA A 10 -8.24 9.79 -12.18
C ALA A 10 -8.26 8.49 -11.36
N PRO A 11 -9.26 8.28 -10.49
CA PRO A 11 -9.40 7.02 -9.79
C PRO A 11 -9.69 5.91 -10.80
N TYR A 12 -8.93 4.83 -10.72
CA TYR A 12 -9.13 3.65 -11.56
C TYR A 12 -8.94 2.39 -10.72
N VAL A 13 -9.64 1.33 -11.12
CA VAL A 13 -9.50 -0.02 -10.55
C VAL A 13 -9.19 -1.03 -11.66
N ASP A 14 -9.51 -0.68 -12.91
CA ASP A 14 -9.40 -1.52 -14.09
C ASP A 14 -8.12 -1.21 -14.89
N LEU A 15 -7.47 -2.27 -15.40
CA LEU A 15 -6.21 -2.19 -16.14
C LEU A 15 -6.36 -1.42 -17.46
N HIS A 16 -7.44 -1.67 -18.19
CA HIS A 16 -7.67 -0.99 -19.47
C HIS A 16 -7.84 0.52 -19.26
N LYS A 17 -8.63 0.93 -18.26
CA LYS A 17 -8.75 2.34 -17.87
C LYS A 17 -7.42 2.95 -17.45
N ALA A 18 -6.60 2.25 -16.67
CA ALA A 18 -5.28 2.72 -16.27
C ALA A 18 -4.41 3.07 -17.49
N LYS A 19 -4.43 2.20 -18.51
CA LYS A 19 -3.72 2.40 -19.78
C LYS A 19 -4.25 3.58 -20.56
N THR A 20 -5.57 3.62 -20.81
CA THR A 20 -6.20 4.68 -21.60
C THR A 20 -5.99 6.06 -21.00
N LEU A 21 -5.96 6.14 -19.67
CA LEU A 21 -5.74 7.39 -18.93
C LEU A 21 -4.24 7.70 -18.70
N GLY A 22 -3.33 6.80 -19.10
CA GLY A 22 -1.89 6.99 -18.92
C GLY A 22 -1.45 6.99 -17.45
N VAL A 23 -2.23 6.39 -16.54
CA VAL A 23 -1.97 6.44 -15.10
C VAL A 23 -0.99 5.33 -14.70
N VAL A 24 0.29 5.65 -14.75
CA VAL A 24 1.36 4.76 -14.26
C VAL A 24 1.36 4.73 -12.74
N SER A 25 1.52 3.54 -12.18
CA SER A 25 1.65 3.31 -10.73
C SER A 25 2.84 2.40 -10.43
N THR A 26 3.34 2.50 -9.21
CA THR A 26 4.43 1.67 -8.70
C THR A 26 3.89 0.78 -7.59
N GLY A 27 4.03 -0.52 -7.74
CA GLY A 27 3.71 -1.52 -6.73
C GLY A 27 4.96 -2.03 -6.05
N LEU A 28 4.94 -2.06 -4.71
CA LEU A 28 5.96 -2.71 -3.89
C LEU A 28 5.39 -4.03 -3.36
N PHE A 29 5.95 -5.15 -3.81
CA PHE A 29 5.59 -6.49 -3.37
C PHE A 29 6.62 -6.96 -2.35
N VAL A 30 6.15 -7.36 -1.17
CA VAL A 30 7.02 -7.78 -0.05
C VAL A 30 6.77 -9.26 0.24
N SER A 31 7.81 -10.08 0.13
CA SER A 31 7.75 -11.48 0.53
C SER A 31 7.71 -11.61 2.05
N VAL A 32 6.66 -12.27 2.54
CA VAL A 32 6.35 -12.47 3.96
C VAL A 32 6.04 -13.94 4.23
N SER A 33 6.18 -14.38 5.47
CA SER A 33 5.72 -15.72 5.86
C SER A 33 4.21 -15.74 6.11
N ASN A 34 3.60 -16.93 6.09
CA ASN A 34 2.17 -17.10 6.41
C ASN A 34 1.80 -16.51 7.78
N LYS A 35 2.71 -16.62 8.77
CA LYS A 35 2.50 -16.03 10.10
C LYS A 35 2.48 -14.50 10.05
N GLN A 36 3.39 -13.89 9.28
CA GLN A 36 3.43 -12.43 9.11
C GLN A 36 2.18 -11.94 8.36
N ALA A 37 1.77 -12.64 7.29
CA ALA A 37 0.55 -12.31 6.55
C ALA A 37 -0.69 -12.36 7.46
N LYS A 38 -0.85 -13.42 8.25
CA LYS A 38 -1.97 -13.51 9.21
C LYS A 38 -1.98 -12.35 10.21
N LEU A 39 -0.83 -12.02 10.81
CA LEU A 39 -0.75 -10.91 11.76
C LEU A 39 -1.08 -9.57 11.08
N PHE A 40 -0.66 -9.40 9.83
CA PHE A 40 -0.98 -8.21 9.05
C PHE A 40 -2.50 -8.07 8.84
N ASP A 41 -3.17 -9.16 8.45
CA ASP A 41 -4.64 -9.17 8.28
C ASP A 41 -5.37 -8.95 9.62
N ASP A 42 -4.88 -9.56 10.70
CA ASP A 42 -5.46 -9.42 12.04
C ASP A 42 -5.42 -7.95 12.51
N TYR A 43 -4.37 -7.19 12.18
CA TYR A 43 -4.29 -5.75 12.47
C TYR A 43 -5.41 -4.97 11.79
N TRP A 44 -5.64 -5.18 10.48
CA TRP A 44 -6.69 -4.47 9.75
C TRP A 44 -8.09 -4.85 10.22
N ALA A 45 -8.31 -6.13 10.54
CA ALA A 45 -9.58 -6.59 11.10
C ALA A 45 -9.85 -5.98 12.49
N ALA A 46 -8.82 -5.71 13.28
CA ALA A 46 -8.95 -5.00 14.55
C ALA A 46 -9.19 -3.49 14.35
N LEU A 47 -8.47 -2.87 13.42
CA LEU A 47 -8.62 -1.45 13.09
C LEU A 47 -10.02 -1.15 12.54
N ASP A 48 -10.59 -2.02 11.70
CA ASP A 48 -11.96 -1.88 11.17
C ASP A 48 -13.01 -1.81 12.29
N LYS A 49 -12.81 -2.56 13.38
CA LYS A 49 -13.69 -2.55 14.55
C LYS A 49 -13.51 -1.30 15.44
N SER A 50 -12.34 -0.68 15.39
CA SER A 50 -11.98 0.47 16.21
C SER A 50 -10.95 1.35 15.49
N PRO A 51 -11.38 2.16 14.50
CA PRO A 51 -10.48 2.86 13.57
C PRO A 51 -9.63 3.97 14.21
N GLY A 52 -9.95 4.37 15.44
CA GLY A 52 -9.22 5.43 16.14
C GLY A 52 -9.48 6.81 15.54
N ALA A 53 -8.59 7.76 15.84
CA ALA A 53 -8.65 9.13 15.32
C ALA A 53 -7.78 9.25 14.07
N PHE A 54 -8.26 10.01 13.08
CA PHE A 54 -7.50 10.35 11.88
C PHE A 54 -6.97 11.78 11.98
N ASN A 55 -5.65 11.97 11.91
CA ASN A 55 -5.04 13.30 11.83
C ASN A 55 -4.08 13.38 10.64
N LEU A 56 -3.86 14.60 10.14
CA LEU A 56 -2.93 14.82 9.03
C LEU A 56 -1.47 14.51 9.44
N LEU A 57 -1.12 14.86 10.68
CA LEU A 57 0.17 14.58 11.30
C LEU A 57 -0.02 13.50 12.37
N GLY A 58 0.40 12.27 12.08
CA GLY A 58 0.23 11.11 12.95
C GLY A 58 -1.21 10.57 12.96
N GLY A 59 -1.36 9.26 12.79
CA GLY A 59 -2.68 8.64 12.63
C GLY A 59 -3.29 8.93 11.26
N ASN A 60 -2.45 8.99 10.23
CA ASN A 60 -2.90 9.02 8.84
C ASN A 60 -2.79 7.63 8.20
N CYS A 61 -3.12 7.51 6.92
CA CYS A 61 -3.05 6.22 6.21
C CYS A 61 -1.66 5.57 6.25
N SER A 62 -0.59 6.37 6.16
CA SER A 62 0.78 5.87 6.23
C SER A 62 1.11 5.38 7.65
N THR A 63 0.63 6.07 8.69
CA THR A 63 0.78 5.62 10.09
C THR A 63 0.14 4.25 10.28
N HIS A 64 -1.13 4.09 9.91
CA HIS A 64 -1.83 2.81 10.06
C HIS A 64 -1.22 1.69 9.21
N ALA A 65 -0.77 2.01 7.99
CA ALA A 65 -0.04 1.05 7.17
C ALA A 65 1.27 0.60 7.85
N SER A 66 2.05 1.53 8.39
CA SER A 66 3.27 1.24 9.14
C SER A 66 2.98 0.37 10.36
N ASP A 67 1.96 0.71 11.14
CA ASP A 67 1.57 -0.06 12.31
C ASP A 67 1.16 -1.50 11.97
N ALA A 68 0.49 -1.72 10.82
CA ALA A 68 0.20 -3.06 10.32
C ALA A 68 1.50 -3.85 10.06
N PHE A 69 2.50 -3.22 9.43
CA PHE A 69 3.81 -3.84 9.20
C PHE A 69 4.57 -4.13 10.51
N ILE A 70 4.48 -3.24 11.51
CA ILE A 70 5.12 -3.42 12.82
C ILE A 70 4.43 -4.54 13.61
N HIS A 71 3.09 -4.55 13.63
CA HIS A 71 2.29 -5.59 14.25
C HIS A 71 2.64 -6.97 13.67
N ALA A 72 2.75 -7.05 12.34
CA ALA A 72 3.16 -8.24 11.61
C ALA A 72 4.64 -8.62 11.76
N LYS A 73 5.44 -7.86 12.53
CA LYS A 73 6.89 -8.06 12.69
C LYS A 73 7.63 -8.06 11.34
N ILE A 74 7.15 -7.27 10.39
CA ILE A 74 7.81 -7.03 9.10
C ILE A 74 8.81 -5.88 9.26
N LEU A 75 8.41 -4.81 9.95
CA LEU A 75 9.26 -3.66 10.29
C LEU A 75 9.60 -3.64 11.79
N GLY A 76 10.75 -3.05 12.12
CA GLY A 76 11.24 -2.92 13.49
C GLY A 76 10.67 -1.74 14.28
N GLY A 77 10.11 -0.73 13.60
CA GLY A 77 9.58 0.48 14.22
C GLY A 77 8.82 1.37 13.24
N GLY A 78 8.35 2.52 13.75
CA GLY A 78 7.58 3.52 13.00
C GLY A 78 8.35 4.15 11.83
N ILE A 79 7.61 4.83 10.96
CA ILE A 79 8.17 5.54 9.80
C ILE A 79 9.19 6.58 10.30
N PRO A 80 10.43 6.59 9.79
CA PRO A 80 11.38 7.64 10.10
C PRO A 80 10.91 8.99 9.53
N GLY A 81 10.75 10.00 10.40
CA GLY A 81 10.38 11.35 9.98
C GLY A 81 8.87 11.53 9.85
N LEU A 82 8.40 12.06 8.71
CA LEU A 82 6.99 12.30 8.45
C LEU A 82 6.29 11.04 7.95
N ASP A 83 5.08 10.76 8.43
CA ASP A 83 4.26 9.61 8.02
C ASP A 83 3.73 9.79 6.57
N THR A 84 4.60 9.51 5.60
CA THR A 84 4.29 9.58 4.16
C THR A 84 4.43 8.20 3.49
N PRO A 85 3.73 7.97 2.37
CA PRO A 85 3.91 6.75 1.60
C PRO A 85 5.36 6.54 1.15
N ASP A 86 6.06 7.62 0.79
CA ASP A 86 7.46 7.56 0.32
C ASP A 86 8.42 7.15 1.45
N HIS A 87 8.29 7.75 2.64
CA HIS A 87 9.13 7.36 3.77
C HIS A 87 8.88 5.90 4.20
N LEU A 88 7.62 5.46 4.20
CA LEU A 88 7.29 4.05 4.44
C LEU A 88 7.88 3.14 3.36
N TYR A 89 7.76 3.50 2.08
CA TYR A 89 8.35 2.77 0.96
C TYR A 89 9.87 2.60 1.14
N PHE A 90 10.59 3.69 1.42
CA PHE A 90 12.05 3.64 1.59
C PHE A 90 12.44 2.81 2.82
N GLN A 91 11.69 2.90 3.92
CA GLN A 91 11.92 2.07 5.09
C GLN A 91 11.76 0.59 4.77
N ILE A 92 10.66 0.20 4.11
CA ILE A 92 10.40 -1.20 3.73
C ILE A 92 11.52 -1.71 2.83
N CYS A 93 11.89 -0.96 1.78
CA CYS A 93 12.97 -1.34 0.87
C CYS A 93 14.32 -1.51 1.60
N LYS A 94 14.58 -0.70 2.65
CA LYS A 94 15.79 -0.78 3.46
C LYS A 94 15.79 -2.00 4.40
N GLU A 95 14.75 -2.18 5.20
CA GLU A 95 14.67 -3.23 6.22
C GLU A 95 14.37 -4.62 5.63
N ARG A 96 13.74 -4.68 4.44
CA ARG A 96 13.37 -5.92 3.74
C ARG A 96 14.20 -6.13 2.47
N LYS A 97 15.45 -5.66 2.45
CA LYS A 97 16.36 -5.83 1.32
C LYS A 97 16.39 -7.31 0.86
N GLY A 98 16.23 -7.53 -0.45
CA GLY A 98 16.18 -8.87 -1.04
C GLY A 98 14.84 -9.60 -0.89
N LYS A 99 13.84 -9.00 -0.22
CA LYS A 99 12.46 -9.51 -0.12
C LYS A 99 11.44 -8.59 -0.78
N CYS A 100 11.90 -7.53 -1.44
CA CYS A 100 11.07 -6.58 -2.14
C CYS A 100 11.21 -6.75 -3.65
N THR A 101 10.09 -6.78 -4.35
CA THR A 101 10.02 -6.63 -5.81
C THR A 101 9.25 -5.35 -6.11
N VAL A 102 9.81 -4.49 -6.94
CA VAL A 102 9.16 -3.24 -7.37
C VAL A 102 8.78 -3.38 -8.83
N LEU A 103 7.52 -3.14 -9.15
CA LEU A 103 7.02 -3.12 -10.52
C LEU A 103 6.33 -1.79 -10.78
N SER A 104 6.67 -1.17 -11.92
CA SER A 104 6.05 0.07 -12.38
C SER A 104 5.33 -0.18 -13.69
N GLY A 105 4.14 0.36 -13.84
CA GLY A 105 3.32 0.13 -15.02
C GLY A 105 1.87 0.50 -14.80
N TYR A 106 1.00 -0.08 -15.61
CA TYR A 106 -0.44 0.01 -15.46
C TYR A 106 -0.92 -1.14 -14.59
N PHE A 107 -1.66 -0.81 -13.54
CA PHE A 107 -2.21 -1.80 -12.61
C PHE A 107 -3.71 -1.99 -12.86
N GLY A 108 -4.23 -3.15 -12.50
CA GLY A 108 -5.67 -3.38 -12.44
C GLY A 108 -5.99 -4.49 -11.46
N PHE A 109 -7.18 -4.46 -10.89
CA PHE A 109 -7.62 -5.37 -9.84
C PHE A 109 -8.94 -6.01 -10.27
N THR A 110 -8.95 -7.33 -10.35
CA THR A 110 -10.17 -8.11 -10.63
C THR A 110 -10.50 -8.96 -9.41
N ALA A 111 -11.73 -8.91 -8.92
CA ALA A 111 -12.14 -9.69 -7.75
C ALA A 111 -11.97 -11.20 -8.01
N LEU A 112 -11.42 -11.92 -7.04
CA LEU A 112 -11.28 -13.37 -7.05
C LEU A 112 -11.54 -13.92 -5.64
N GLY A 113 -12.75 -14.44 -5.42
CA GLY A 113 -13.19 -14.90 -4.10
C GLY A 113 -13.17 -13.75 -3.07
N ALA A 114 -12.49 -13.95 -1.95
CA ALA A 114 -12.30 -12.92 -0.92
C ALA A 114 -11.14 -11.96 -1.22
N GLY A 115 -10.42 -12.14 -2.34
CA GLY A 115 -9.25 -11.36 -2.72
C GLY A 115 -9.36 -10.74 -4.12
N TYR A 116 -8.21 -10.35 -4.66
CA TYR A 116 -8.10 -9.78 -6.00
C TYR A 116 -6.93 -10.40 -6.76
N LEU A 117 -7.13 -10.63 -8.06
CA LEU A 117 -6.04 -10.78 -9.01
C LEU A 117 -5.54 -9.40 -9.41
N ILE A 118 -4.23 -9.20 -9.33
CA ILE A 118 -3.56 -7.98 -9.77
C ILE A 118 -3.01 -8.22 -11.18
N GLY A 119 -3.55 -7.51 -12.16
CA GLY A 119 -2.99 -7.42 -13.51
C GLY A 119 -1.99 -6.27 -13.59
N ILE A 120 -0.81 -6.52 -14.16
CA ILE A 120 0.25 -5.51 -14.30
C ILE A 120 0.76 -5.56 -15.73
N GLU A 121 0.73 -4.43 -16.41
CA GLU A 121 1.42 -4.22 -17.68
C GLU A 121 2.56 -3.22 -17.46
N THR A 122 3.80 -3.72 -17.49
CA THR A 122 5.00 -2.91 -17.26
C THR A 122 5.25 -1.96 -18.42
N VAL A 123 5.71 -0.74 -18.10
CA VAL A 123 6.15 0.26 -19.07
C VAL A 123 7.67 0.26 -19.26
#